data_AF-A0A1I8D0G8-F1
#
_entry.id   AF-A0A1I8D0G8-F1
#
_cell.length_a   1.000
_cell.length_b   1.000
_cell.length_c   1.000
_cell.angle_alpha   90.00
_cell.angle_beta   90.00
_cell.angle_gamma   90.00
#
_symmetry.space_group_name_H-M   'P 1'
#
loop_
_entity.id
_entity.type
_entity.pdbx_description
1 polymer ?
#
loop_
_entity_poly.entity_id
_entity_poly.type
_entity_poly.pdbx_seq_one_letter_code
_entity_poly.pdbx_strand_id
1 'polypeptide(L)'
;MAFVSSYVISVSMGHVNAFLPFLSDSGTLHPESSIFGQLLNLSALFLALTVYLRHRQIVEFYWHRHHIRDGGFGWRFWSTLLLWIGFVSALGVSMVANFQQSVTTLYYHYLGALLAFGNGLVYAWAMTIFSYIMTPKLFDKRLSHCRCLLCVIATVAFLTSLFE
;
A
#
# COMPACT_ATOMS: atom_id res chain seq x y z
N MET A 1 -10.13 -5.89 3.22
CA MET A 1 -11.20 -5.37 4.12
C MET A 1 -12.15 -4.46 3.36
N ALA A 2 -11.73 -3.29 2.85
CA ALA A 2 -12.60 -2.40 2.05
C ALA A 2 -13.28 -3.08 0.85
N PHE A 3 -12.54 -3.89 0.10
CA PHE A 3 -13.08 -4.65 -1.04
C PHE A 3 -14.08 -5.73 -0.65
N VAL A 4 -13.86 -6.41 0.49
CA VAL A 4 -14.74 -7.49 0.98
C VAL A 4 -16.02 -6.89 1.57
N SER A 5 -15.92 -5.79 2.31
CA SER A 5 -17.08 -5.11 2.88
C SER A 5 -17.95 -4.43 1.81
N SER A 6 -17.36 -3.80 0.80
CA SER A 6 -18.13 -3.21 -0.30
C SER A 6 -18.84 -4.29 -1.11
N TYR A 7 -18.17 -5.41 -1.36
CA TYR A 7 -18.77 -6.57 -2.02
C TYR A 7 -19.95 -7.16 -1.24
N VAL A 8 -19.79 -7.38 0.08
CA VAL A 8 -20.86 -7.91 0.94
C VAL A 8 -22.05 -6.95 1.00
N ILE A 9 -21.80 -5.64 1.07
CA ILE A 9 -22.86 -4.62 1.11
C ILE A 9 -23.60 -4.54 -0.23
N SER A 10 -22.88 -4.54 -1.36
CA SER A 10 -23.47 -4.46 -2.70
C SER A 10 -24.31 -5.69 -3.06
N VAL A 11 -23.89 -6.88 -2.59
CA VAL A 11 -24.69 -8.12 -2.67
C VAL A 11 -25.91 -8.05 -1.74
N SER A 12 -25.77 -7.49 -0.54
CA SER A 12 -26.88 -7.38 0.43
C SER A 12 -27.96 -6.37 0.02
N MET A 13 -27.61 -5.32 -0.74
CA MET A 13 -28.55 -4.31 -1.25
C MET A 13 -29.15 -4.67 -2.61
N GLY A 14 -28.79 -5.83 -3.18
CA GLY A 14 -29.34 -6.31 -4.46
C GLY A 14 -28.87 -5.52 -5.68
N HIS A 15 -27.83 -4.70 -5.54
CA HIS A 15 -27.28 -3.88 -6.62
C HIS A 15 -26.43 -4.69 -7.61
N VAL A 16 -26.13 -5.96 -7.29
CA VAL A 16 -25.31 -6.83 -8.12
C VAL A 16 -25.69 -8.30 -8.05
N ASN A 17 -25.64 -8.99 -9.19
CA ASN A 17 -25.94 -10.42 -9.30
C ASN A 17 -24.82 -11.24 -8.64
N ALA A 18 -25.15 -12.13 -7.70
CA ALA A 18 -24.19 -12.88 -6.88
C ALA A 18 -23.21 -13.77 -7.67
N PHE A 19 -23.47 -14.00 -8.97
CA PHE A 19 -22.76 -14.99 -9.75
C PHE A 19 -21.56 -14.47 -10.54
N LEU A 20 -21.47 -13.16 -10.90
CA LEU A 20 -20.30 -12.52 -11.52
C LEU A 20 -20.57 -11.04 -11.83
N PRO A 21 -20.12 -10.11 -10.97
CA PRO A 21 -20.00 -8.72 -11.40
C PRO A 21 -18.59 -8.17 -11.24
N PHE A 22 -18.19 -7.33 -12.20
CA PHE A 22 -16.94 -6.59 -12.13
C PHE A 22 -16.95 -5.70 -10.87
N LEU A 23 -15.93 -5.86 -10.02
CA LEU A 23 -15.74 -5.12 -8.75
C LEU A 23 -15.78 -3.59 -8.89
N SER A 24 -15.68 -3.08 -10.11
CA SER A 24 -15.72 -1.66 -10.46
C SER A 24 -17.11 -1.02 -10.31
N ASP A 25 -18.21 -1.76 -10.46
CA ASP A 25 -19.56 -1.17 -10.49
C ASP A 25 -20.19 -1.00 -9.10
N SER A 26 -19.77 -1.79 -8.11
CA SER A 26 -20.31 -1.81 -6.74
C SER A 26 -19.96 -0.61 -5.85
N GLY A 27 -19.21 0.37 -6.39
CA GLY A 27 -18.70 1.53 -5.64
C GLY A 27 -19.26 2.87 -6.10
N THR A 28 -20.24 2.89 -7.01
CA THR A 28 -20.71 4.12 -7.67
C THR A 28 -21.95 4.75 -7.03
N LEU A 29 -22.72 3.99 -6.23
CA LEU A 29 -23.96 4.46 -5.61
C LEU A 29 -23.77 4.73 -4.11
N HIS A 30 -24.54 5.68 -3.58
CA HIS A 30 -24.68 5.86 -2.13
C HIS A 30 -25.62 4.76 -1.60
N PRO A 31 -25.40 4.17 -0.41
CA PRO A 31 -24.41 4.49 0.64
C PRO A 31 -23.07 3.72 0.55
N GLU A 32 -22.95 2.75 -0.36
CA GLU A 32 -21.79 1.84 -0.47
C GLU A 32 -20.48 2.57 -0.76
N SER A 33 -20.52 3.58 -1.62
CA SER A 33 -19.36 4.38 -1.99
C SER A 33 -18.76 5.19 -0.83
N SER A 34 -19.61 5.68 0.09
CA SER A 34 -19.18 6.40 1.30
C SER A 34 -18.54 5.47 2.33
N ILE A 35 -19.09 4.28 2.54
CA ILE A 35 -18.53 3.27 3.45
C ILE A 35 -17.17 2.79 2.92
N PHE A 36 -17.08 2.55 1.61
CA PHE A 36 -15.84 2.19 0.95
C PHE A 36 -14.76 3.27 1.12
N GLY A 37 -15.12 4.55 0.88
CA GLY A 37 -14.23 5.68 1.09
C GLY A 37 -13.74 5.80 2.54
N GLN A 38 -14.62 5.61 3.54
CA GLN A 38 -14.22 5.62 4.95
C GLN A 38 -13.21 4.51 5.28
N LEU A 39 -13.44 3.29 4.77
CA LEU A 39 -12.54 2.17 4.99
C LEU A 39 -11.20 2.35 4.28
N LEU A 40 -11.18 2.96 3.10
CA LEU A 40 -9.93 3.30 2.41
C LEU A 40 -9.17 4.42 3.13
N ASN A 41 -9.83 5.46 3.63
CA ASN A 41 -9.19 6.50 4.43
C ASN A 41 -8.61 5.93 5.74
N LEU A 42 -9.32 5.02 6.40
CA LEU A 42 -8.79 4.30 7.56
C LEU A 42 -7.58 3.41 7.19
N SER A 43 -7.62 2.77 6.02
CA SER A 43 -6.50 1.99 5.49
C SER A 43 -5.28 2.89 5.19
N ALA A 44 -5.50 4.09 4.66
CA ALA A 44 -4.45 5.10 4.45
C ALA A 44 -3.79 5.51 5.78
N LEU A 45 -4.58 5.73 6.84
CA LEU A 45 -4.06 6.03 8.17
C LEU A 45 -3.19 4.89 8.71
N PHE A 46 -3.68 3.65 8.64
CA PHE A 46 -2.92 2.48 9.11
C PHE A 46 -1.66 2.23 8.27
N LEU A 47 -1.71 2.49 6.96
CA LEU A 47 -0.54 2.43 6.09
C LEU A 47 0.51 3.46 6.54
N ALA A 48 0.12 4.72 6.74
CA ALA A 48 1.04 5.76 7.22
C ALA A 48 1.65 5.41 8.58
N LEU A 49 0.84 4.92 9.53
CA LEU A 49 1.33 4.48 10.84
C LEU A 49 2.31 3.31 10.71
N THR A 50 2.01 2.32 9.87
CA THR A 50 2.87 1.16 9.64
C THR A 50 4.21 1.59 9.04
N VAL A 51 4.20 2.50 8.06
CA VAL A 51 5.41 3.05 7.44
C VAL A 51 6.27 3.78 8.48
N TYR A 52 5.65 4.59 9.34
CA TYR A 52 6.33 5.31 10.41
C TYR A 52 6.96 4.36 11.43
N LEU A 53 6.20 3.38 11.93
CA LEU A 53 6.70 2.38 12.87
C LEU A 53 7.85 1.58 12.27
N ARG A 54 7.76 1.23 10.98
CA ARG A 54 8.82 0.51 10.28
C ARG A 54 10.10 1.33 10.16
N HIS A 55 9.99 2.63 9.85
CA HIS A 55 11.13 3.54 9.85
C HIS A 55 11.80 3.59 11.24
N ARG A 56 11.01 3.75 12.31
CA ARG A 56 11.51 3.74 13.69
C ARG A 56 12.21 2.43 14.06
N GLN A 57 11.65 1.28 13.67
CA GLN A 57 12.28 -0.04 13.87
C GLN A 57 13.65 -0.13 13.19
N ILE A 58 13.78 0.39 11.97
CA ILE A 58 15.05 0.41 11.22
C ILE A 58 16.07 1.29 11.95
N VAL A 59 15.67 2.52 12.33
CA VAL A 59 16.54 3.46 13.04
C VAL A 59 17.05 2.85 14.34
N GLU A 60 16.17 2.24 15.13
CA GLU A 60 16.51 1.61 16.41
C GLU A 60 17.47 0.42 16.23
N PHE A 61 17.22 -0.41 15.22
CA PHE A 61 18.06 -1.56 14.89
C PHE A 61 19.49 -1.14 14.53
N TYR A 62 19.65 -0.14 13.67
CA TYR A 62 20.96 0.35 13.26
C TYR A 62 21.68 1.11 14.38
N TRP A 63 20.93 1.83 15.23
CA TRP A 63 21.48 2.54 16.39
C TRP A 63 22.09 1.60 17.43
N HIS A 64 21.38 0.53 17.80
CA HIS A 64 21.83 -0.36 18.88
C HIS A 64 22.70 -1.53 18.45
N ARG A 65 22.48 -2.09 17.24
CA ARG A 65 23.03 -3.42 16.90
C ARG A 65 24.22 -3.40 15.96
N HIS A 66 24.55 -2.26 15.35
CA HIS A 66 25.57 -2.22 14.31
C HIS A 66 26.79 -1.35 14.62
N HIS A 67 26.77 -0.42 15.60
CA HIS A 67 27.90 0.51 15.85
C HIS A 67 28.51 1.11 14.56
N ILE A 68 27.74 1.14 13.45
CA ILE A 68 28.17 1.75 12.18
C ILE A 68 27.96 3.22 12.40
N ARG A 69 28.96 3.82 13.02
CA ARG A 69 29.12 5.25 13.22
C ARG A 69 29.31 5.87 11.84
N ASP A 70 28.21 6.31 11.22
CA ASP A 70 28.12 7.26 10.09
C ASP A 70 29.27 7.20 9.04
N GLY A 71 29.70 6.00 8.65
CA GLY A 71 30.94 5.80 7.88
C GLY A 71 30.79 5.62 6.36
N GLY A 72 29.59 5.73 5.78
CA GLY A 72 29.48 5.81 4.31
C GLY A 72 28.16 5.40 3.65
N PHE A 73 27.31 4.57 4.29
CA PHE A 73 26.16 3.97 3.57
C PHE A 73 24.86 4.82 3.54
N GLY A 74 24.83 6.03 4.11
CA GLY A 74 23.64 6.89 4.02
C GLY A 74 22.33 6.23 4.46
N TRP A 75 22.36 5.23 5.34
CA TRP A 75 21.19 4.41 5.68
C TRP A 75 20.04 5.24 6.28
N ARG A 76 20.38 6.30 7.03
CA ARG A 76 19.42 7.28 7.56
C ARG A 76 18.70 8.01 6.44
N PHE A 77 19.45 8.47 5.45
CA PHE A 77 18.88 9.13 4.27
C PHE A 77 17.91 8.20 3.54
N TRP A 78 18.33 6.96 3.25
CA TRP A 78 17.46 5.97 2.59
C TRP A 78 16.22 5.62 3.42
N SER A 79 16.36 5.46 4.73
CA SER A 79 15.24 5.16 5.63
C SER A 79 14.24 6.31 5.68
N THR A 80 14.70 7.57 5.71
CA THR A 80 13.85 8.76 5.67
C THR A 80 13.22 8.95 4.29
N LEU A 81 13.94 8.68 3.21
CA LEU A 81 13.39 8.72 1.86
C LEU A 81 12.22 7.72 1.70
N LEU A 82 12.39 6.50 2.20
CA LEU A 82 11.34 5.48 2.17
C LEU A 82 10.14 5.83 3.06
N LEU A 83 10.36 6.52 4.18
CA LEU A 83 9.27 7.06 5.01
C LEU A 83 8.40 8.01 4.17
N TRP A 84 9.02 8.97 3.46
CA TRP A 84 8.29 9.89 2.60
C TRP A 84 7.58 9.20 1.44
N ILE A 85 8.23 8.24 0.77
CA ILE A 85 7.60 7.43 -0.29
C ILE A 85 6.36 6.71 0.24
N GLY A 86 6.45 6.11 1.43
CA GLY A 86 5.32 5.44 2.07
C GLY A 86 4.18 6.40 2.46
N PHE A 87 4.49 7.62 2.89
CA PHE A 87 3.47 8.65 3.13
C PHE A 87 2.80 9.14 1.86
N VAL A 88 3.55 9.28 0.76
CA VAL A 88 2.97 9.59 -0.56
C VAL A 88 2.06 8.45 -1.03
N SER A 89 2.42 7.19 -0.77
CA SER A 89 1.53 6.04 -1.02
C SER A 89 0.24 6.11 -0.20
N ALA A 90 0.33 6.41 1.10
CA ALA A 90 -0.85 6.61 1.95
C ALA A 90 -1.74 7.77 1.48
N LEU A 91 -1.14 8.88 1.04
CA LEU A 91 -1.86 9.97 0.41
C LEU A 91 -2.59 9.52 -0.86
N GLY A 92 -1.94 8.72 -1.70
CA GLY A 92 -2.57 8.11 -2.88
C GLY A 92 -3.80 7.27 -2.53
N VAL A 93 -3.72 6.45 -1.48
CA VAL A 93 -4.87 5.65 -1.00
C VAL A 93 -6.00 6.56 -0.54
N SER A 94 -5.69 7.65 0.17
CA SER A 94 -6.70 8.65 0.56
C SER A 94 -7.30 9.37 -0.66
N MET A 95 -6.51 9.68 -1.69
CA MET A 95 -7.04 10.27 -2.93
C MET A 95 -8.02 9.32 -3.63
N VAL A 96 -7.67 8.04 -3.78
CA VAL A 96 -8.57 7.02 -4.35
C VAL A 96 -9.87 6.90 -3.55
N ALA A 97 -9.78 7.05 -2.22
CA ALA A 97 -10.94 6.99 -1.32
C ALA A 97 -11.94 8.14 -1.51
N ASN A 98 -11.44 9.35 -1.79
CA ASN A 98 -12.26 10.56 -1.83
C ASN A 98 -12.61 10.99 -3.26
N PHE A 99 -11.79 10.64 -4.26
CA PHE A 99 -12.05 10.89 -5.67
C PHE A 99 -12.49 9.59 -6.33
N GLN A 100 -13.80 9.43 -6.51
CA GLN A 100 -14.38 8.24 -7.15
C GLN A 100 -14.12 8.23 -8.66
N GLN A 101 -14.39 7.09 -9.30
CA GLN A 101 -14.28 6.93 -10.76
C GLN A 101 -15.48 7.57 -11.48
N SER A 102 -15.65 8.89 -11.30
CA SER A 102 -16.68 9.69 -11.97
C SER A 102 -16.07 10.52 -13.09
N VAL A 103 -16.89 10.94 -14.06
CA VAL A 103 -16.44 11.73 -15.24
C VAL A 103 -15.64 12.97 -14.84
N THR A 104 -15.98 13.63 -13.74
CA THR A 104 -15.33 14.87 -13.29
C THR A 104 -14.10 14.64 -12.42
N THR A 105 -13.98 13.48 -11.76
CA THR A 105 -12.90 13.18 -10.80
C THR A 105 -11.94 12.08 -11.27
N LEU A 106 -12.16 11.51 -12.47
CA LEU A 106 -11.42 10.39 -13.02
C LEU A 106 -9.90 10.61 -13.03
N TYR A 107 -9.47 11.81 -13.42
CA TYR A 107 -8.06 12.17 -13.43
C TYR A 107 -7.41 12.05 -12.04
N TYR A 108 -8.07 12.58 -11.01
CA TYR A 108 -7.58 12.53 -9.62
C TYR A 108 -7.61 11.11 -9.06
N HIS A 109 -8.59 10.29 -9.47
CA HIS A 109 -8.67 8.88 -9.09
C HIS A 109 -7.45 8.11 -9.61
N TYR A 110 -7.13 8.21 -10.90
CA TYR A 110 -5.98 7.52 -11.48
C TYR A 110 -4.65 8.03 -10.95
N LEU A 111 -4.52 9.35 -10.73
CA LEU A 111 -3.36 9.91 -10.06
C LEU A 111 -3.21 9.33 -8.65
N GLY A 112 -4.29 9.25 -7.88
CA GLY A 112 -4.31 8.62 -6.56
C GLY A 112 -3.88 7.15 -6.62
N ALA A 113 -4.39 6.39 -7.61
CA ALA A 113 -4.06 4.97 -7.79
C ALA A 113 -2.58 4.78 -8.12
N LEU A 114 -2.02 5.59 -9.03
CA LEU A 114 -0.59 5.58 -9.35
C LEU A 114 0.26 5.91 -8.11
N LEU A 115 -0.14 6.92 -7.34
CA LEU A 115 0.56 7.28 -6.11
C LEU A 115 0.48 6.15 -5.06
N ALA A 116 -0.68 5.52 -4.90
CA ALA A 116 -0.89 4.44 -3.95
C ALA A 116 -0.06 3.20 -4.29
N PHE A 117 -0.27 2.65 -5.50
CA PHE A 117 0.31 1.38 -5.91
C PHE A 117 1.76 1.52 -6.39
N GLY A 118 2.09 2.57 -7.16
CA GLY A 118 3.44 2.79 -7.65
C GLY A 118 4.43 3.02 -6.50
N ASN A 119 4.17 4.00 -5.64
CA ASN A 119 5.04 4.25 -4.47
C ASN A 119 4.97 3.10 -3.46
N GLY A 120 3.81 2.46 -3.30
CA GLY A 120 3.64 1.29 -2.45
C GLY A 120 4.53 0.12 -2.89
N LEU A 121 4.66 -0.11 -4.20
CA LEU A 121 5.51 -1.14 -4.78
C LEU A 121 7.00 -0.85 -4.55
N VAL A 122 7.42 0.40 -4.82
CA VAL A 122 8.80 0.84 -4.53
C VAL A 122 9.13 0.64 -3.05
N TYR A 123 8.22 1.03 -2.16
CA TYR A 123 8.37 0.83 -0.72
C TYR A 123 8.45 -0.66 -0.34
N ALA A 124 7.59 -1.50 -0.91
CA ALA A 124 7.55 -2.93 -0.62
C ALA A 124 8.85 -3.66 -1.05
N TRP A 125 9.39 -3.32 -2.23
CA TRP A 125 10.68 -3.84 -2.68
C TRP A 125 11.82 -3.40 -1.76
N ALA A 126 11.89 -2.12 -1.42
CA ALA A 126 12.91 -1.61 -0.52
C ALA A 126 12.84 -2.30 0.87
N MET A 127 11.64 -2.48 1.42
CA MET A 127 11.45 -3.18 2.70
C MET A 127 11.80 -4.67 2.63
N THR A 128 11.65 -5.30 1.47
CA THR A 128 12.08 -6.68 1.22
C THR A 128 13.61 -6.77 1.21
N ILE A 129 14.30 -5.84 0.53
CA ILE A 129 15.77 -5.74 0.54
C ILE A 129 16.27 -5.53 1.97
N PHE A 130 15.70 -4.58 2.72
CA PHE A 130 16.05 -4.39 4.12
C PHE A 130 15.81 -5.65 4.98
N SER A 131 14.74 -6.40 4.71
CA SER A 131 14.48 -7.65 5.43
C SER A 131 15.58 -8.68 5.19
N TYR A 132 16.10 -8.81 3.96
CA TYR A 132 17.26 -9.67 3.68
C TYR A 132 18.54 -9.18 4.34
N ILE A 133 18.82 -7.87 4.32
CA ILE A 133 20.00 -7.30 4.99
C ILE A 133 19.97 -7.53 6.51
N MET A 134 18.79 -7.49 7.13
CA MET A 134 18.59 -7.69 8.57
C MET A 134 18.47 -9.17 8.99
N THR A 135 18.43 -10.10 8.03
CA THR A 135 18.38 -11.54 8.27
C THR A 135 19.78 -12.08 8.59
N PRO A 136 19.97 -12.99 9.56
CA PRO A 136 18.98 -13.67 10.40
C PRO A 136 18.74 -13.00 11.76
N LYS A 137 19.27 -11.79 11.98
CA LYS A 137 19.28 -11.16 13.32
C LYS A 137 17.89 -10.68 13.78
N LEU A 138 16.99 -10.35 12.85
CA LEU A 138 15.65 -9.82 13.17
C LEU A 138 14.48 -10.61 12.55
N PHE A 139 14.71 -11.29 11.42
CA PHE A 139 13.67 -12.03 10.70
C PHE A 139 14.18 -13.38 10.22
N ASP A 140 13.27 -14.36 10.11
CA ASP A 140 13.53 -15.63 9.45
C ASP A 140 13.63 -15.43 7.92
N LYS A 141 14.54 -16.17 7.28
CA LYS A 141 14.74 -16.18 5.82
C LYS A 141 13.44 -16.49 5.08
N ARG A 142 12.60 -17.37 5.63
CA ARG A 142 11.29 -17.74 5.05
C ARG A 142 10.40 -16.52 4.84
N LEU A 143 10.33 -15.63 5.83
CA LEU A 143 9.53 -14.41 5.75
C LEU A 143 10.04 -13.48 4.65
N SER A 144 11.36 -13.33 4.51
CA SER A 144 11.97 -12.52 3.44
C SER A 144 11.67 -13.08 2.04
N HIS A 145 11.69 -14.41 1.87
CA HIS A 145 11.29 -15.06 0.62
C HIS A 145 9.80 -14.87 0.31
N CYS A 146 8.91 -15.04 1.28
CA CYS A 146 7.48 -14.79 1.09
C CYS A 146 7.21 -13.33 0.68
N ARG A 147 7.88 -12.36 1.31
CA ARG A 147 7.76 -10.93 0.94
C ARG A 147 8.23 -10.65 -0.47
N CYS A 148 9.33 -11.28 -0.90
CA CYS A 148 9.84 -11.18 -2.26
C CYS A 148 8.83 -11.71 -3.28
N LEU A 149 8.27 -12.89 -3.05
CA LEU A 149 7.25 -13.48 -3.92
C LEU A 149 6.03 -12.56 -4.05
N LEU A 150 5.53 -12.02 -2.94
CA LEU A 150 4.41 -11.08 -2.95
C LEU A 150 4.74 -9.79 -3.72
N CYS A 151 5.97 -9.27 -3.60
CA CYS A 151 6.40 -8.10 -4.37
C CYS A 151 6.44 -8.38 -5.88
N VAL A 152 6.92 -9.56 -6.29
CA VAL A 152 6.93 -9.97 -7.71
C VAL A 152 5.50 -10.04 -8.26
N ILE A 153 4.60 -10.71 -7.55
CA ILE A 153 3.19 -10.82 -7.93
C ILE A 153 2.56 -9.42 -8.04
N ALA A 154 2.81 -8.55 -7.06
CA ALA A 154 2.31 -7.17 -7.07
C ALA A 154 2.87 -6.34 -8.24
N THR A 155 4.16 -6.49 -8.58
CA THR A 155 4.76 -5.84 -9.75
C THR A 155 4.07 -6.27 -11.03
N VAL A 156 3.88 -7.59 -11.23
CA VAL A 156 3.23 -8.10 -12.44
C VAL A 156 1.80 -7.58 -12.55
N ALA A 157 1.02 -7.66 -11.47
CA ALA A 157 -0.36 -7.16 -11.44
C ALA A 157 -0.44 -5.65 -11.71
N PHE A 158 0.49 -4.87 -11.17
CA PHE A 158 0.55 -3.43 -11.43
C PHE A 158 0.89 -3.13 -12.89
N LEU A 159 1.88 -3.82 -13.45
CA LEU A 159 2.25 -3.63 -14.86
C LEU A 159 1.10 -4.01 -15.79
N THR A 160 0.42 -5.14 -15.56
CA THR A 160 -0.74 -5.53 -16.37
C THR A 160 -1.84 -4.48 -16.32
N SER A 161 -2.10 -3.88 -15.14
CA SER A 161 -3.12 -2.83 -15.00
C SER A 161 -2.81 -1.51 -15.70
N LEU A 162 -1.57 -1.29 -16.16
CA LEU A 162 -1.19 -0.10 -16.94
C LEU A 162 -1.43 -0.28 -18.45
N PHE A 163 -1.65 -1.52 -18.91
CA PHE A 163 -1.84 -1.84 -20.32
C PHE A 163 -3.31 -2.16 -20.68
N GLU A 164 -4.22 -2.05 -19.70
CA GLU A 164 -5.68 -2.11 -19.86
C GLU A 164 -6.27 -0.70 -19.95
#